data_AF-A0A562V1H7-F1
#
_entry.id   AF-A0A562V1H7-F1
#
_cell.length_a   1.000
_cell.length_b   1.000
_cell.length_c   1.000
_cell.angle_alpha   90.00
_cell.angle_beta   90.00
_cell.angle_gamma   90.00
#
_symmetry.space_group_name_H-M   'P 1'
#
loop_
_entity.id
_entity.type
_entity.pdbx_description
1 polymer ?
#
loop_
_entity_poly.entity_id
_entity_poly.type
_entity_poly.pdbx_seq_one_letter_code
_entity_poly.pdbx_strand_id
1 'polypeptide(L)'
;MPGFQQILERSKASVVSPDSHIRVVIHKGSSMRFAFAKDAYRRYDEARLCAQLAAVLVSAFAAEERVRREALSAAVGDTVHPRAEWQLDARERQLRKHRAHIAVLGKSDDGRVRVKRTGEDGWAVRIASGTLKDLDAAEFLTRFQQALSAAVREHRIAVADARLKVFGSARHRRYVAPEPKTPKETPNGRPKR
;
A
#
# COMPACT_ATOMS: atom_id res chain seq x y z
N MET A 1 -24.04 9.27 -6.48
CA MET A 1 -22.98 8.83 -5.54
C MET A 1 -21.65 9.40 -6.02
N PRO A 2 -20.88 10.10 -5.16
CA PRO A 2 -19.52 10.51 -5.52
C PRO A 2 -18.65 9.28 -5.80
N GLY A 3 -17.84 9.33 -6.85
CA GLY A 3 -16.93 8.22 -7.18
C GLY A 3 -15.85 8.03 -6.12
N PHE A 4 -15.33 6.81 -5.98
CA PHE A 4 -14.25 6.45 -5.03
C PHE A 4 -13.08 7.45 -5.00
N GLN A 5 -12.66 7.94 -6.17
CA GLN A 5 -11.59 8.94 -6.29
C GLN A 5 -11.96 10.28 -5.65
N GLN A 6 -13.19 10.78 -5.83
CA GLN A 6 -13.64 12.04 -5.21
C GLN A 6 -13.70 11.95 -3.68
N ILE A 7 -14.04 10.78 -3.13
CA ILE A 7 -14.08 10.57 -1.68
C ILE A 7 -12.67 10.56 -1.11
N LEU A 8 -11.74 9.81 -1.73
CA LEU A 8 -10.33 9.82 -1.37
C LEU A 8 -9.69 11.21 -1.45
N GLU A 9 -10.08 12.02 -2.43
CA GLU A 9 -9.58 13.39 -2.59
C GLU A 9 -10.06 14.36 -1.51
N ARG A 10 -11.13 14.03 -0.79
CA ARG A 10 -11.66 14.88 0.29
C ARG A 10 -11.17 14.45 1.67
N SER A 11 -10.77 13.19 1.82
CA SER A 11 -10.31 12.64 3.09
C SER A 11 -8.94 13.20 3.48
N LYS A 12 -8.82 13.62 4.74
CA LYS A 12 -7.55 13.97 5.39
C LYS A 12 -7.46 13.17 6.68
N ALA A 13 -6.30 12.55 6.89
CA ALA A 13 -5.97 11.94 8.18
C ALA A 13 -4.69 12.58 8.72
N SER A 14 -4.63 12.73 10.03
CA SER A 14 -3.44 13.21 10.73
C SER A 14 -3.05 12.18 11.77
N VAL A 15 -1.75 11.91 11.86
CA VAL A 15 -1.16 10.99 12.81
C VAL A 15 0.01 11.71 13.49
N VAL A 16 0.27 11.37 14.74
CA VAL A 16 1.41 11.87 15.50
C VAL A 16 2.29 10.71 15.97
N SER A 17 3.58 10.95 16.12
CA SER A 17 4.49 10.01 16.77
C SER A 17 4.09 9.77 18.23
N PRO A 18 4.52 8.66 18.84
CA PRO A 18 4.28 8.39 20.27
C PRO A 18 4.65 9.54 21.21
N ASP A 19 5.72 10.28 20.92
CA ASP A 19 6.14 11.45 21.70
C ASP A 19 5.50 12.78 21.25
N SER A 20 4.53 12.73 20.32
CA SER A 20 3.79 13.87 19.79
C SER A 20 4.62 14.95 19.08
N HIS A 21 5.90 14.67 18.79
CA HIS A 21 6.82 15.63 18.19
C HIS A 21 6.96 15.51 16.67
N ILE A 22 6.47 14.42 16.07
CA ILE A 22 6.44 14.24 14.61
C ILE A 22 4.98 14.14 14.21
N ARG A 23 4.55 15.00 13.29
CA ARG A 23 3.21 14.95 12.70
C ARG A 23 3.30 14.47 11.28
N VAL A 24 2.38 13.58 10.91
CA VAL A 24 2.17 13.12 9.54
C VAL A 24 0.77 13.51 9.11
N VAL A 25 0.68 14.26 8.02
CA VAL A 25 -0.58 14.58 7.38
C VAL A 25 -0.68 13.78 6.09
N ILE A 26 -1.73 12.98 5.98
CA ILE A 26 -2.03 12.17 4.82
C ILE A 26 -2.97 12.99 3.93
N HIS A 27 -2.46 13.38 2.78
CA HIS A 27 -3.16 14.15 1.76
C HIS A 27 -3.62 13.27 0.61
N LYS A 28 -4.42 13.87 -0.29
CA LYS A 28 -4.99 13.27 -1.50
C LYS A 28 -4.00 12.34 -2.21
N GLY A 29 -4.46 11.17 -2.65
CA GLY A 29 -3.67 10.26 -3.48
C GLY A 29 -2.45 9.64 -2.78
N SER A 30 -2.54 9.44 -1.46
CA SER A 30 -1.49 8.79 -0.62
C SER A 30 -0.21 9.59 -0.45
N SER A 31 -0.26 10.92 -0.58
CA SER A 31 0.90 11.77 -0.28
C SER A 31 0.99 12.04 1.22
N MET A 32 2.10 11.66 1.85
CA MET A 32 2.35 11.91 3.27
C MET A 32 3.28 13.10 3.44
N ARG A 33 2.86 14.10 4.24
CA ARG A 33 3.71 15.21 4.65
C ARG A 33 4.11 15.04 6.11
N PHE A 34 5.39 15.15 6.36
CA PHE A 34 5.99 15.02 7.68
C PHE A 34 6.39 16.41 8.17
N ALA A 35 6.19 16.67 9.46
CA ALA A 35 6.64 17.90 10.11
C ALA A 35 7.10 17.58 11.53
N PHE A 36 8.16 18.25 11.95
CA PHE A 36 8.56 18.26 13.36
C PHE A 36 7.79 19.35 14.11
N ALA A 37 7.49 19.10 15.38
CA ALA A 37 7.13 20.15 16.31
C ALA A 37 8.31 21.13 16.47
N LYS A 38 8.00 22.36 16.90
CA LYS A 38 9.00 23.41 17.08
C LYS A 38 10.16 22.91 17.95
N ASP A 39 11.39 23.08 17.45
CA ASP A 39 12.65 22.70 18.10
C ASP A 39 12.81 21.20 18.44
N ALA A 40 11.86 20.33 18.04
CA ALA A 40 11.91 18.92 18.40
C ALA A 40 13.05 18.17 17.69
N TYR A 41 13.35 18.54 16.43
CA TYR A 41 14.40 17.90 15.64
C TYR A 41 15.75 17.89 16.35
N ARG A 42 16.14 19.03 16.94
CA ARG A 42 17.43 19.20 17.64
C ARG A 42 17.54 18.41 18.94
N ARG A 43 16.43 17.87 19.46
CA ARG A 43 16.37 17.09 20.71
C ARG A 43 16.54 15.59 20.47
N TYR A 44 16.56 15.16 19.22
CA TYR A 44 16.74 13.76 18.88
C TYR A 44 18.20 13.42 18.66
N ASP A 45 18.56 12.20 19.07
CA ASP A 45 19.64 11.45 18.45
C ASP A 45 19.09 10.56 17.32
N GLU A 46 19.98 10.00 16.51
CA GLU A 46 19.63 9.15 15.37
C GLU A 46 18.78 7.94 15.78
N ALA A 47 19.10 7.30 16.91
CA ALA A 47 18.44 6.07 17.34
C ALA A 47 16.98 6.33 17.76
N ARG A 48 16.76 7.37 18.57
CA ARG A 48 15.45 7.81 19.02
C ARG A 48 14.61 8.29 17.85
N LEU A 49 15.19 9.07 16.92
CA LEU A 49 14.47 9.50 15.73
C LEU A 49 14.09 8.32 14.83
N CYS A 50 14.96 7.33 14.65
CA CYS A 50 14.63 6.10 13.92
C CYS A 50 13.41 5.39 14.52
N ALA A 51 13.37 5.24 15.85
CA ALA A 51 12.26 4.58 16.53
C ALA A 51 10.94 5.35 16.36
N GLN A 52 10.96 6.68 16.54
CA GLN A 52 9.76 7.52 16.37
C GLN A 52 9.26 7.51 14.93
N LEU A 53 10.17 7.56 13.94
CA LEU A 53 9.80 7.48 12.53
C LEU A 53 9.23 6.10 12.16
N ALA A 54 9.81 5.01 12.65
CA ALA A 54 9.25 3.68 12.41
C ALA A 54 7.84 3.56 12.99
N ALA A 55 7.63 3.99 14.24
CA ALA A 55 6.32 3.96 14.89
C ALA A 55 5.28 4.83 14.18
N VAL A 56 5.65 6.04 13.76
CA VAL A 56 4.70 6.93 13.06
C VAL A 56 4.34 6.41 11.68
N LEU A 57 5.25 5.72 10.98
CA LEU A 57 4.95 5.06 9.71
C LEU A 57 3.91 3.94 9.87
N VAL A 58 4.04 3.10 10.89
CA VAL A 58 3.03 2.06 11.19
C VAL A 58 1.64 2.71 11.32
N SER A 59 1.53 3.72 12.17
CA SER A 59 0.27 4.43 12.42
C SER A 59 -0.26 5.17 11.18
N ALA A 60 0.63 5.78 10.40
CA ALA A 60 0.26 6.51 9.18
C ALA A 60 -0.30 5.57 8.10
N PHE A 61 0.35 4.43 7.84
CA PHE A 61 -0.13 3.47 6.85
C PHE A 61 -1.40 2.76 7.31
N ALA A 62 -1.57 2.50 8.61
CA ALA A 62 -2.82 1.99 9.16
C ALA A 62 -3.96 3.02 9.03
N ALA A 63 -3.68 4.32 9.20
CA ALA A 63 -4.66 5.38 8.96
C ALA A 63 -5.01 5.50 7.47
N GLU A 64 -4.02 5.41 6.57
CA GLU A 64 -4.24 5.42 5.12
C GLU A 64 -5.15 4.26 4.69
N GLU A 65 -4.91 3.04 5.18
CA GLU A 65 -5.72 1.88 4.81
C GLU A 65 -7.16 1.99 5.33
N ARG A 66 -7.37 2.58 6.52
CA ARG A 66 -8.71 2.89 7.04
C ARG A 66 -9.44 3.86 6.14
N VAL A 67 -8.81 5.00 5.80
CA VAL A 67 -9.38 6.00 4.87
C VAL A 67 -9.71 5.37 3.52
N ARG A 68 -8.83 4.51 3.00
CA ARG A 68 -9.05 3.81 1.73
C ARG A 68 -10.24 2.87 1.80
N ARG A 69 -10.40 2.14 2.89
CA ARG A 69 -11.53 1.23 3.10
C ARG A 69 -12.84 1.99 3.24
N GLU A 70 -12.87 3.05 4.04
CA GLU A 70 -14.04 3.91 4.20
C GLU A 70 -14.49 4.51 2.86
N ALA A 71 -13.54 4.99 2.05
CA ALA A 71 -13.83 5.50 0.72
C ALA A 71 -14.40 4.42 -0.20
N LEU A 72 -13.88 3.19 -0.12
CA LEU A 72 -14.39 2.06 -0.90
C LEU A 72 -15.80 1.67 -0.47
N SER A 73 -16.05 1.60 0.84
CA SER A 73 -17.37 1.32 1.39
C SER A 73 -18.41 2.35 0.93
N ALA A 74 -18.06 3.63 1.04
CA ALA A 74 -18.93 4.71 0.59
C ALA A 74 -19.19 4.67 -0.93
N ALA A 75 -18.22 4.23 -1.73
CA ALA A 75 -18.38 4.12 -3.18
C ALA A 75 -19.26 2.93 -3.61
N VAL A 76 -19.17 1.80 -2.90
CA VAL A 76 -19.96 0.58 -3.18
C VAL A 76 -21.35 0.65 -2.53
N GLY A 77 -21.56 1.56 -1.57
CA GLY A 77 -22.82 1.70 -0.83
C GLY A 77 -23.02 0.60 0.23
N ASP A 78 -21.95 -0.11 0.59
CA ASP A 78 -21.96 -1.18 1.58
C ASP A 78 -20.64 -1.20 2.37
N THR A 79 -20.66 -1.72 3.59
CA THR A 79 -19.48 -1.78 4.45
C THR A 79 -18.52 -2.85 3.96
N VAL A 80 -17.36 -2.43 3.45
CA VAL A 80 -16.29 -3.36 3.08
C VAL A 80 -15.57 -3.83 4.34
N HIS A 81 -15.86 -5.05 4.75
CA HIS A 81 -15.14 -5.74 5.82
C HIS A 81 -13.89 -6.46 5.26
N PRO A 82 -12.78 -6.50 6.01
CA PRO A 82 -11.69 -7.42 5.70
C PRO A 82 -12.23 -8.85 5.68
N ARG A 83 -12.00 -9.58 4.59
CA ARG A 83 -12.33 -11.01 4.56
C ARG A 83 -11.49 -11.75 5.60
N ALA A 84 -12.18 -12.54 6.43
CA ALA A 84 -11.54 -13.48 7.33
C ALA A 84 -10.77 -14.54 6.53
N GLU A 85 -9.75 -15.15 7.11
CA GLU A 85 -8.88 -16.08 6.38
C GLU A 85 -9.64 -17.29 5.81
N TRP A 86 -10.67 -17.78 6.51
CA TRP A 86 -11.52 -18.87 6.06
C TRP A 86 -12.41 -18.50 4.86
N GLN A 87 -12.61 -17.21 4.58
CA GLN A 87 -13.36 -16.71 3.42
C GLN A 87 -12.48 -16.53 2.18
N LEU A 88 -11.16 -16.65 2.31
CA LEU A 88 -10.22 -16.49 1.21
C LEU A 88 -10.04 -17.80 0.45
N ASP A 89 -10.06 -17.73 -0.87
CA ASP A 89 -9.68 -18.89 -1.69
C ASP A 89 -8.19 -19.26 -1.49
N ALA A 90 -7.77 -20.42 -2.02
CA ALA A 90 -6.39 -20.88 -1.87
C ALA A 90 -5.35 -19.89 -2.45
N ARG A 91 -5.68 -19.22 -3.56
CA ARG A 91 -4.79 -18.25 -4.23
C ARG A 91 -4.73 -16.94 -3.44
N GLU A 92 -5.84 -16.45 -2.93
CA GLU A 92 -5.90 -15.27 -2.07
C GLU A 92 -5.11 -15.49 -0.78
N ARG A 93 -5.23 -16.67 -0.15
CA ARG A 93 -4.40 -17.05 1.01
C ARG A 93 -2.91 -17.09 0.66
N GLN A 94 -2.56 -17.68 -0.48
CA GLN A 94 -1.19 -17.71 -0.96
C GLN A 94 -0.64 -16.30 -1.20
N LEU A 95 -1.39 -15.41 -1.86
CA LEU A 95 -0.98 -14.01 -2.06
C LEU A 95 -0.80 -13.28 -0.73
N ARG A 96 -1.70 -13.45 0.24
CA ARG A 96 -1.57 -12.86 1.58
C ARG A 96 -0.29 -13.33 2.27
N LYS A 97 0.04 -14.62 2.20
CA LYS A 97 1.30 -15.17 2.73
C LYS A 97 2.52 -14.54 2.04
N HIS A 98 2.53 -14.45 0.71
CA HIS A 98 3.62 -13.79 -0.01
C HIS A 98 3.78 -12.34 0.44
N ARG A 99 2.68 -11.57 0.51
CA ARG A 99 2.71 -10.18 0.95
C ARG A 99 3.34 -10.01 2.32
N ALA A 100 2.98 -10.85 3.29
CA ALA A 100 3.52 -10.78 4.65
C ALA A 100 5.06 -10.90 4.71
N HIS A 101 5.67 -11.56 3.73
CA HIS A 101 7.12 -11.78 3.67
C HIS A 101 7.86 -10.86 2.69
N ILE A 102 7.16 -9.99 1.94
CA ILE A 102 7.83 -9.02 1.06
C ILE A 102 8.63 -8.05 1.94
N ALA A 103 9.95 -8.05 1.76
CA ALA A 103 10.84 -7.10 2.40
C ALA A 103 11.53 -6.24 1.34
N VAL A 104 11.36 -4.92 1.42
CA VAL A 104 11.95 -3.96 0.49
C VAL A 104 12.70 -2.87 1.22
N LEU A 105 13.65 -2.24 0.55
CA LEU A 105 14.49 -1.19 1.10
C LEU A 105 14.50 0.02 0.18
N GLY A 106 14.07 1.17 0.70
CA GLY A 106 14.29 2.47 0.09
C GLY A 106 15.47 3.19 0.73
N LYS A 107 16.16 4.01 -0.06
CA LYS A 107 17.32 4.80 0.37
C LYS A 107 17.16 6.24 -0.15
N SER A 108 17.67 7.21 0.59
CA SER A 108 17.89 8.56 0.08
C SER A 108 19.03 8.56 -0.95
N ASP A 109 19.09 9.58 -1.80
CA ASP A 109 20.09 9.66 -2.88
C ASP A 109 21.53 9.68 -2.35
N ASP A 110 21.73 10.29 -1.18
CA ASP A 110 23.01 10.34 -0.46
C ASP A 110 23.26 9.12 0.44
N GLY A 111 22.33 8.17 0.50
CA GLY A 111 22.43 6.94 1.29
C GLY A 111 22.36 7.12 2.81
N ARG A 112 22.18 8.35 3.31
CA ARG A 112 22.17 8.69 4.74
C ARG A 112 20.91 8.19 5.45
N VAL A 113 19.77 8.12 4.76
CA VAL A 113 18.51 7.62 5.31
C VAL A 113 18.08 6.37 4.56
N ARG A 114 17.66 5.35 5.32
CA ARG A 114 17.18 4.07 4.77
C ARG A 114 15.88 3.69 5.45
N VAL A 115 14.91 3.27 4.65
CA VAL A 115 13.59 2.83 5.13
C VAL A 115 13.36 1.41 4.62
N LYS A 116 13.24 0.46 5.55
CA LYS A 116 12.87 -0.92 5.25
C LYS A 116 11.39 -1.10 5.54
N ARG A 117 10.68 -1.71 4.60
CA ARG A 117 9.31 -2.19 4.79
C ARG A 117 9.30 -3.72 4.71
N THR A 118 8.64 -4.38 5.66
CA THR A 118 8.43 -5.82 5.70
C THR A 118 6.93 -6.10 5.85
N GLY A 119 6.33 -6.72 4.85
CA GLY A 119 4.89 -6.97 4.84
C GLY A 119 4.06 -5.69 4.81
N GLU A 120 2.85 -5.78 5.35
CA GLU A 120 1.91 -4.65 5.34
C GLU A 120 2.25 -3.61 6.42
N ASP A 121 2.69 -4.06 7.61
CA ASP A 121 2.84 -3.23 8.81
C ASP A 121 4.28 -3.10 9.35
N GLY A 122 5.23 -3.89 8.86
CA GLY A 122 6.60 -3.85 9.37
C GLY A 122 7.39 -2.68 8.81
N TRP A 123 7.82 -1.74 9.66
CA TRP A 123 8.65 -0.60 9.28
C TRP A 123 9.91 -0.51 10.12
N ALA A 124 11.04 -0.21 9.49
CA ALA A 124 12.27 0.11 10.17
C ALA A 124 12.97 1.27 9.46
N VAL A 125 13.52 2.19 10.24
CA VAL A 125 14.28 3.35 9.73
C VAL A 125 15.70 3.24 10.24
N ARG A 126 16.66 3.57 9.39
CA ARG A 126 18.07 3.75 9.78
C ARG A 126 18.57 5.08 9.25
N ILE A 127 19.25 5.81 10.13
CA ILE A 127 19.89 7.08 9.84
C ILE A 127 21.39 6.87 10.06
N ALA A 128 22.21 7.28 9.10
CA ALA A 128 23.67 7.21 9.24
C ALA A 128 24.14 8.15 10.35
N SER A 129 25.15 7.73 11.12
CA SER A 129 25.70 8.54 12.22
C SER A 129 26.15 9.92 11.73
N GLY A 130 25.86 10.97 12.51
CA GLY A 130 26.23 12.34 12.18
C GLY A 130 25.23 13.04 11.25
N THR A 131 24.27 12.31 10.68
CA THR A 131 23.27 12.92 9.77
C THR A 131 22.48 14.04 10.44
N LEU A 132 22.14 13.93 11.72
CA LEU A 132 21.38 14.99 12.42
C LEU A 132 22.22 16.22 12.78
N LYS A 133 23.55 16.09 12.71
CA LYS A 133 24.48 17.22 12.86
C LYS A 133 24.72 17.92 11.53
N ASP A 134 24.77 17.15 10.45
CA ASP A 134 25.10 17.62 9.11
C ASP A 134 23.90 18.23 8.37
N LEU A 135 22.68 17.77 8.66
CA LEU A 135 21.46 18.20 7.98
C LEU A 135 20.55 18.97 8.93
N ASP A 136 19.90 20.01 8.41
CA ASP A 136 18.79 20.62 9.13
C ASP A 136 17.51 19.76 9.06
N ALA A 137 16.46 20.22 9.76
CA ALA A 137 15.20 19.51 9.82
C ALA A 137 14.52 19.35 8.44
N ALA A 138 14.61 20.36 7.57
CA ALA A 138 13.96 20.34 6.26
C ALA A 138 14.73 19.45 5.27
N GLU A 139 16.05 19.53 5.28
CA GLU A 139 16.93 18.66 4.51
C GLU A 139 16.75 17.21 4.92
N PHE A 140 16.74 16.92 6.22
CA PHE A 140 16.49 15.58 6.74
C PHE A 140 15.14 15.04 6.29
N LEU A 141 14.06 15.84 6.40
CA LEU A 141 12.73 15.41 5.95
C LEU A 141 12.69 15.13 4.45
N THR A 142 13.44 15.90 3.65
CA THR A 142 13.59 15.64 2.21
C THR A 142 14.25 14.28 1.97
N ARG A 143 15.37 13.98 2.63
CA ARG A 143 16.06 12.68 2.51
C ARG A 143 15.18 11.52 2.99
N PHE A 144 14.47 11.72 4.10
CA PHE A 144 13.53 10.74 4.62
C PHE A 144 12.38 10.48 3.64
N GLN A 145 11.79 11.51 3.04
CA GLN A 145 10.73 11.37 2.04
C GLN A 145 11.20 10.66 0.77
N GLN A 146 12.44 10.91 0.31
CA GLN A 146 13.05 10.18 -0.79
C GLN A 146 13.14 8.68 -0.47
N ALA A 147 13.73 8.34 0.69
CA ALA A 147 13.88 6.95 1.12
C ALA A 147 12.53 6.25 1.29
N LEU A 148 11.54 6.92 1.90
CA LEU A 148 10.20 6.39 2.08
C LEU A 148 9.50 6.14 0.74
N SER A 149 9.56 7.10 -0.18
CA SER A 149 8.93 6.99 -1.50
C SER A 149 9.53 5.84 -2.30
N ALA A 150 10.86 5.66 -2.24
CA ALA A 150 11.53 4.51 -2.85
C ALA A 150 11.06 3.18 -2.25
N ALA A 151 10.96 3.08 -0.92
CA ALA A 151 10.48 1.86 -0.25
C ALA A 151 9.01 1.54 -0.61
N VAL A 152 8.13 2.55 -0.65
CA VAL A 152 6.72 2.39 -1.01
C VAL A 152 6.58 1.95 -2.47
N ARG A 153 7.34 2.58 -3.39
CA ARG A 153 7.35 2.21 -4.81
C ARG A 153 7.80 0.76 -5.00
N GLU A 154 8.91 0.38 -4.38
CA GLU A 154 9.46 -0.97 -4.47
C GLU A 154 8.48 -2.01 -3.92
N HIS A 155 7.82 -1.71 -2.79
CA HIS A 155 6.79 -2.58 -2.23
C HIS A 155 5.61 -2.77 -3.21
N ARG A 156 5.16 -1.71 -3.87
CA ARG A 156 4.06 -1.79 -4.85
C ARG A 156 4.42 -2.68 -6.04
N ILE A 157 5.66 -2.57 -6.54
CA ILE A 157 6.18 -3.43 -7.62
C ILE A 157 6.21 -4.88 -7.16
N ALA A 158 6.82 -5.16 -6.00
CA ALA A 158 6.91 -6.52 -5.45
C ALA A 158 5.54 -7.16 -5.21
N VAL A 159 4.55 -6.39 -4.74
CA VAL A 159 3.17 -6.85 -4.57
C VAL A 159 2.49 -7.14 -5.91
N ALA A 160 2.72 -6.31 -6.93
CA ALA A 160 2.20 -6.54 -8.27
C ALA A 160 2.78 -7.83 -8.88
N ASP A 161 4.09 -8.04 -8.74
CA ASP A 161 4.77 -9.25 -9.19
C ASP A 161 4.28 -10.49 -8.46
N ALA A 162 4.11 -10.42 -7.13
CA ALA A 162 3.54 -11.51 -6.35
C ALA A 162 2.12 -11.86 -6.81
N ARG A 163 1.31 -10.85 -7.16
CA ARG A 163 -0.04 -11.06 -7.72
C ARG A 163 0.01 -11.74 -9.08
N LEU A 164 0.91 -11.32 -9.97
CA LEU A 164 1.10 -11.95 -11.27
C LEU A 164 1.55 -13.41 -11.14
N LYS A 165 2.44 -13.73 -10.20
CA LYS A 165 2.88 -15.11 -9.93
C LYS A 165 1.75 -16.01 -9.46
N VAL A 166 0.87 -15.51 -8.59
CA VAL A 166 -0.21 -16.32 -7.98
C VAL A 166 -1.42 -16.47 -8.90
N PHE A 167 -1.80 -15.42 -9.62
CA PHE A 167 -3.02 -15.42 -10.45
C PHE A 167 -2.72 -15.61 -11.95
N GLY A 168 -1.45 -15.61 -12.36
CA GLY A 168 -1.03 -15.55 -13.75
C GLY A 168 -1.32 -14.19 -14.41
N SER A 169 -0.78 -13.98 -15.61
CA SER A 169 -1.12 -12.85 -16.49
C SER A 169 -2.53 -12.94 -17.09
N ALA A 170 -3.31 -13.96 -16.71
CA ALA A 170 -4.55 -14.38 -17.37
C ALA A 170 -5.80 -13.53 -17.04
N ARG A 171 -5.65 -12.24 -16.73
CA ARG A 171 -6.74 -11.27 -16.93
C ARG A 171 -6.88 -10.81 -18.39
N HIS A 172 -6.13 -11.43 -19.31
CA HIS A 172 -6.31 -11.33 -20.76
C HIS A 172 -6.62 -12.67 -21.45
N ARG A 173 -7.23 -13.65 -20.76
CA ARG A 173 -7.89 -14.77 -21.46
C ARG A 173 -9.37 -14.45 -21.65
N ARG A 174 -9.65 -13.98 -22.87
CA ARG A 174 -10.93 -13.79 -23.56
C ARG A 174 -12.15 -14.39 -22.85
N TYR A 175 -13.18 -13.57 -22.70
CA TYR A 175 -14.56 -14.05 -22.84
C TYR A 175 -14.63 -14.77 -24.20
N VAL A 176 -14.52 -16.09 -24.21
CA VAL A 176 -14.92 -16.90 -25.35
C VAL A 176 -16.42 -16.98 -25.22
N ALA A 177 -17.14 -16.26 -26.08
CA ALA A 177 -18.58 -16.43 -26.20
C ALA A 177 -18.87 -17.93 -26.36
N PRO A 178 -19.88 -18.50 -25.66
CA PRO A 178 -20.26 -19.88 -25.90
C PRO A 178 -20.60 -20.02 -27.40
N GLU A 179 -19.98 -21.00 -28.06
CA GLU A 179 -20.27 -21.30 -29.46
C GLU A 179 -21.79 -21.45 -29.65
N PRO A 180 -22.37 -20.87 -30.71
CA PRO A 180 -23.77 -21.07 -31.02
C PRO A 180 -24.00 -22.58 -31.18
N LYS A 181 -24.86 -23.14 -30.32
CA LYS A 181 -25.31 -24.53 -30.45
C LYS A 181 -25.88 -24.68 -31.86
N THR A 182 -25.21 -25.46 -32.69
CA THR A 182 -25.75 -25.91 -33.98
C THR A 182 -27.09 -26.59 -33.73
N PRO A 183 -28.16 -26.26 -34.49
CA PRO A 183 -29.43 -26.94 -34.38
C PRO A 183 -29.22 -28.43 -34.66
N LYS A 184 -29.72 -29.28 -33.77
CA LYS A 184 -29.82 -30.72 -34.02
C LYS A 184 -30.67 -30.93 -35.26
N GLU A 185 -30.09 -31.49 -36.31
CA GLU A 185 -30.84 -32.08 -37.42
C GLU A 185 -31.78 -33.15 -36.87
N THR A 186 -33.08 -32.94 -37.01
CA THR A 186 -34.11 -33.95 -36.79
C THR A 186 -34.14 -34.90 -38.00
N PRO A 187 -34.18 -36.24 -37.80
CA PRO A 187 -34.30 -37.17 -38.90
C PRO A 187 -35.78 -37.25 -39.35
N ASN A 188 -36.07 -36.66 -40.50
CA ASN A 188 -37.29 -36.89 -41.30
C ASN A 188 -36.79 -37.54 -42.60
N GLY A 189 -37.30 -38.62 -43.16
CA GLY A 189 -38.52 -39.37 -43.00
C GLY A 189 -38.55 -40.38 -44.17
N ARG A 190 -39.21 -41.52 -43.98
CA ARG A 190 -39.37 -42.60 -44.98
C ARG A 190 -39.81 -42.08 -46.36
N PRO A 191 -39.32 -42.65 -47.48
CA PRO A 191 -40.13 -42.80 -48.67
C PRO A 191 -40.94 -44.10 -48.61
N LYS A 192 -42.27 -43.98 -48.67
CA LYS A 192 -43.15 -45.05 -49.15
C LYS A 192 -43.10 -45.04 -50.68
N ARG A 193 -42.68 -46.15 -51.30
CA ARG A 193 -43.41 -46.87 -52.35
C ARG A 193 -42.61 -48.08 -52.78
#